data_AF-A0A2A4IP87-F1
#
_entry.id   AF-A0A2A4IP87-F1
#
_cell.length_a   1.000
_cell.length_b   1.000
_cell.length_c   1.000
_cell.angle_alpha   90.00
_cell.angle_beta   90.00
_cell.angle_gamma   90.00
#
_symmetry.space_group_name_H-M   'P 1'
#
loop_
_entity.id
_entity.type
_entity.pdbx_description
1 polymer ?
#
loop_
_entity_poly.entity_id
_entity_poly.type
_entity_poly.pdbx_seq_one_letter_code
_entity_poly.pdbx_strand_id
1 'polypeptide(L)'
;MIRLYSISIFLFLITACASNDKVADSNYNNVWIKKVRGKSVMAPNGYLYTFKENGNVEYKINGMVRGKGVFLYAETATNAYYYEKMPLSYVAYSVRDSIPNTNVNMFVGFVLDDNGKIKMTSGYTKEYQNRLADWKKSNLTIYNTLREGKDMSEYPIPYVEEVNTLNLIEFGVLR
;
A
#
# COMPACT_ATOMS: atom_id res chain seq x y z
N MET A 1 15.81 -50.02 44.37
CA MET A 1 14.48 -50.13 43.73
C MET A 1 13.78 -48.78 43.90
N ILE A 2 12.97 -48.38 42.91
CA ILE A 2 12.29 -47.06 42.71
C ILE A 2 13.06 -46.09 41.79
N ARG A 3 12.60 -46.08 40.54
CA ARG A 3 12.73 -45.01 39.54
C ARG A 3 11.89 -43.81 39.98
N LEU A 4 12.28 -42.61 39.59
CA LEU A 4 11.35 -41.56 39.16
C LEU A 4 12.08 -40.56 38.25
N TYR A 5 11.48 -40.36 37.08
CA TYR A 5 11.90 -39.44 36.04
C TYR A 5 11.57 -38.00 36.47
N SER A 6 12.51 -37.07 36.28
CA SER A 6 12.17 -35.65 36.12
C SER A 6 12.95 -35.09 34.95
N ILE A 7 12.30 -35.20 33.79
CA ILE A 7 12.54 -34.37 32.63
C ILE A 7 12.11 -32.95 33.02
N SER A 8 13.06 -32.08 33.30
CA SER A 8 12.81 -30.64 33.42
C SER A 8 13.34 -29.95 32.17
N ILE A 9 12.59 -30.15 31.07
CA ILE A 9 12.62 -29.27 29.91
C ILE A 9 11.93 -27.97 30.35
N PHE A 10 12.74 -26.96 30.66
CA PHE A 10 12.33 -25.56 30.70
C PHE A 10 13.23 -24.87 29.68
N LEU A 11 12.98 -25.01 28.38
CA LEU A 11 12.08 -24.15 27.62
C LEU A 11 12.18 -22.66 28.02
N PHE A 12 13.40 -22.15 28.17
CA PHE A 12 13.67 -20.74 27.89
C PHE A 12 13.65 -20.51 26.37
N LEU A 13 12.45 -20.67 25.79
CA LEU A 13 12.05 -19.87 24.65
C LEU A 13 11.85 -18.46 25.23
N ILE A 14 12.96 -17.74 25.40
CA ILE A 14 12.89 -16.29 25.50
C ILE A 14 12.35 -15.86 24.15
N THR A 15 11.05 -15.58 24.19
CA THR A 15 10.27 -14.81 23.24
C THR A 15 11.17 -13.78 22.58
N ALA A 16 11.58 -14.08 21.35
CA ALA A 16 11.90 -13.05 20.39
C ALA A 16 10.62 -12.24 20.21
N CYS A 17 10.42 -11.22 21.04
CA CYS A 17 9.76 -10.01 20.60
C CYS A 17 10.70 -9.40 19.57
N ALA A 18 10.77 -10.01 18.38
CA ALA A 18 11.07 -9.27 17.18
C ALA A 18 9.90 -8.30 17.06
N SER A 19 10.07 -7.07 17.57
CA SER A 19 9.32 -5.99 16.99
C SER A 19 9.77 -5.99 15.53
N ASN A 20 8.90 -6.51 14.65
CA ASN A 20 9.03 -6.30 13.22
C ASN A 20 8.65 -4.84 12.95
N ASP A 21 9.32 -3.91 13.63
CA ASP A 21 9.34 -2.53 13.19
C ASP A 21 9.98 -2.62 11.81
N LYS A 22 9.18 -2.33 10.79
CA LYS A 22 9.64 -2.23 9.40
C LYS A 22 10.55 -1.01 9.31
N VAL A 23 11.74 -1.12 9.88
CA VAL A 23 12.75 -0.07 9.84
C VAL A 23 13.25 -0.04 8.42
N ALA A 24 12.96 1.05 7.72
CA ALA A 24 13.52 1.32 6.41
C ALA A 24 15.05 1.26 6.51
N ASP A 25 15.65 0.19 6.00
CA ASP A 25 17.09 0.17 5.80
C ASP A 25 17.38 1.17 4.67
N SER A 26 18.02 2.29 5.01
CA SER A 26 18.42 3.32 4.04
C SER A 26 19.21 2.74 2.85
N ASN A 27 19.85 1.58 3.03
CA ASN A 27 20.51 0.84 1.97
C ASN A 27 19.51 0.35 0.90
N TYR A 28 18.34 -0.16 1.30
CA TYR A 28 17.31 -0.62 0.36
C TYR A 28 16.69 0.52 -0.43
N ASN A 29 16.51 1.70 0.18
CA ASN A 29 16.01 2.88 -0.56
C ASN A 29 16.92 3.20 -1.75
N ASN A 30 18.23 3.26 -1.51
CA ASN A 30 19.21 3.55 -2.56
C ASN A 30 19.26 2.45 -3.63
N VAL A 31 19.19 1.18 -3.21
CA VAL A 31 19.17 0.05 -4.14
C VAL A 31 17.91 0.08 -5.01
N TRP A 32 16.74 0.29 -4.42
CA TRP A 32 15.47 0.40 -5.15
C TRP A 32 15.49 1.57 -6.14
N ILE A 33 15.84 2.78 -5.68
CA ILE A 33 15.90 3.98 -6.53
C ILE A 33 16.85 3.75 -7.71
N LYS A 34 18.03 3.17 -7.47
CA LYS A 34 18.98 2.85 -8.55
C LYS A 34 18.40 1.88 -9.59
N LYS A 35 17.57 0.93 -9.18
CA LYS A 35 16.93 -0.03 -10.09
C LYS A 35 15.85 0.61 -10.96
N VAL A 36 15.09 1.56 -10.44
CA VAL A 36 13.91 2.12 -11.12
C VAL A 36 14.14 3.48 -11.78
N ARG A 37 15.08 4.30 -11.29
CA ARG A 37 15.27 5.68 -11.78
C ARG A 37 15.45 5.76 -13.30
N GLY A 38 14.75 6.72 -13.90
CA GLY A 38 14.77 6.97 -15.35
C GLY A 38 13.99 5.95 -16.18
N LYS A 39 13.51 4.85 -15.58
CA LYS A 39 12.79 3.79 -16.28
C LYS A 39 11.30 4.03 -16.32
N SER A 40 10.65 3.38 -17.26
CA SER A 40 9.21 3.44 -17.47
C SER A 40 8.58 2.08 -17.75
N VAL A 41 7.28 1.98 -17.52
CA VAL A 41 6.48 0.78 -17.83
C VAL A 41 5.05 1.19 -18.15
N MET A 42 4.43 0.49 -19.09
CA MET A 42 3.02 0.65 -19.40
C MET A 42 2.19 -0.25 -18.47
N ALA A 43 1.28 0.33 -17.69
CA ALA A 43 0.33 -0.44 -16.90
C ALA A 43 -0.84 -0.95 -17.76
N PRO A 44 -1.55 -2.02 -17.35
CA PRO A 44 -2.66 -2.59 -18.14
C PRO A 44 -3.83 -1.62 -18.37
N ASN A 45 -3.95 -0.59 -17.54
CA ASN A 45 -4.93 0.49 -17.66
C ASN A 45 -4.54 1.58 -18.69
N GLY A 46 -3.42 1.40 -19.42
CA GLY A 46 -2.95 2.32 -20.46
C GLY A 46 -2.14 3.51 -19.95
N TYR A 47 -1.83 3.57 -18.65
CA TYR A 47 -0.98 4.61 -18.09
C TYR A 47 0.49 4.22 -18.22
N LEU A 48 1.31 5.16 -18.70
CA LEU A 48 2.76 5.06 -18.68
C LEU A 48 3.28 5.58 -17.33
N TYR A 49 3.81 4.68 -16.52
CA TYR A 49 4.49 5.01 -15.26
C TYR A 49 5.96 5.30 -15.56
N THR A 50 6.47 6.45 -15.12
CA THR A 50 7.87 6.86 -15.27
C THR A 50 8.47 7.21 -13.92
N PHE A 51 9.49 6.46 -13.51
CA PHE A 51 10.19 6.65 -12.26
C PHE A 51 11.26 7.75 -12.41
N LYS A 52 11.20 8.75 -11.54
CA LYS A 52 12.12 9.89 -11.49
C LYS A 52 13.40 9.52 -10.75
N GLU A 53 14.40 10.40 -10.83
CA GLU A 53 15.71 10.23 -10.18
C GLU A 53 15.65 10.04 -8.66
N ASN A 54 14.65 10.62 -8.00
CA ASN A 54 14.45 10.50 -6.55
C ASN A 54 13.54 9.31 -6.16
N GLY A 55 13.22 8.42 -7.10
CA GLY A 55 12.35 7.26 -6.89
C GLY A 55 10.87 7.52 -7.07
N ASN A 56 10.39 8.78 -7.02
CA ASN A 56 8.98 9.12 -7.26
C ASN A 56 8.53 8.64 -8.64
N VAL A 57 7.22 8.42 -8.82
CA VAL A 57 6.66 7.97 -10.09
C VAL A 57 5.64 8.97 -10.62
N GLU A 58 5.66 9.19 -11.94
CA GLU A 58 4.69 10.01 -12.65
C GLU A 58 3.93 9.12 -13.63
N TYR A 59 2.60 9.22 -13.65
CA TYR A 59 1.76 8.43 -14.56
C TYR A 59 1.08 9.32 -15.58
N LYS A 60 1.27 8.97 -16.85
CA LYS A 60 0.75 9.71 -18.02
C LYS A 60 -0.21 8.85 -18.83
N ILE A 61 -1.21 9.50 -19.41
CA ILE A 61 -2.03 8.91 -20.48
C ILE A 61 -2.10 9.91 -21.62
N ASN A 62 -1.91 9.46 -22.86
CA ASN A 62 -1.86 10.31 -24.05
C ASN A 62 -0.91 11.51 -23.90
N GLY A 63 0.27 11.30 -23.29
CA GLY A 63 1.29 12.33 -23.06
C GLY A 63 1.00 13.31 -21.90
N MET A 64 -0.20 13.30 -21.32
CA MET A 64 -0.59 14.20 -20.24
C MET A 64 -0.36 13.56 -18.87
N VAL A 65 0.25 14.31 -17.94
CA VAL A 65 0.39 13.87 -16.53
C VAL A 65 -0.99 13.82 -15.89
N ARG A 66 -1.33 12.65 -15.34
CA ARG A 66 -2.60 12.42 -14.63
C ARG A 66 -2.43 12.23 -13.14
N GLY A 67 -1.23 11.91 -12.69
CA GLY A 67 -0.89 11.98 -11.28
C GLY A 67 0.54 11.57 -10.99
N LYS A 68 0.82 11.49 -9.70
CA LYS A 68 2.17 11.29 -9.15
C LYS A 68 2.09 10.41 -7.91
N GLY A 69 2.95 9.41 -7.85
CA GLY A 69 3.24 8.63 -6.66
C GLY A 69 4.52 9.14 -6.00
N VAL A 70 4.47 9.34 -4.70
CA VAL A 70 5.63 9.75 -3.89
C VAL A 70 6.24 8.51 -3.25
N PHE A 71 7.54 8.31 -3.47
CA PHE A 71 8.29 7.23 -2.85
C PHE A 71 8.37 7.45 -1.34
N LEU A 72 8.07 6.41 -0.57
CA LEU A 72 8.15 6.44 0.90
C LEU A 72 9.42 5.75 1.37
N TYR A 73 9.50 4.44 1.17
CA TYR A 73 10.65 3.63 1.50
C TYR A 73 10.61 2.30 0.74
N ALA A 74 11.76 1.65 0.68
CA ALA A 74 11.92 0.30 0.21
C ALA A 74 12.03 -0.63 1.42
N GLU A 75 11.13 -1.61 1.49
CA GLU A 75 11.18 -2.65 2.53
C GLU A 75 12.28 -3.65 2.22
N THR A 76 12.54 -3.91 0.93
CA THR A 76 13.62 -4.76 0.45
C THR A 76 14.23 -4.16 -0.82
N ALA A 77 15.29 -4.77 -1.34
CA ALA A 77 15.85 -4.40 -2.64
C ALA A 77 14.88 -4.56 -3.83
N THR A 78 13.73 -5.22 -3.64
CA THR A 78 12.74 -5.55 -4.68
C THR A 78 11.34 -5.09 -4.35
N ASN A 79 11.10 -4.53 -3.15
CA ASN A 79 9.78 -4.14 -2.69
C ASN A 79 9.84 -2.72 -2.15
N ALA A 80 8.96 -1.86 -2.64
CA ALA A 80 8.88 -0.47 -2.19
C ALA A 80 7.45 0.02 -2.09
N TYR A 81 7.25 0.98 -1.19
CA TYR A 81 5.98 1.58 -0.91
C TYR A 81 5.96 3.03 -1.37
N TYR A 82 4.80 3.41 -1.90
CA TYR A 82 4.50 4.73 -2.42
C TYR A 82 3.15 5.16 -1.86
N TYR A 83 2.90 6.45 -1.83
CA TYR A 83 1.52 6.94 -1.80
C TYR A 83 1.19 7.70 -3.06
N GLU A 84 -0.04 7.51 -3.51
CA GLU A 84 -0.65 8.26 -4.59
C GLU A 84 -1.63 9.27 -4.01
N LYS A 85 -1.44 10.54 -4.36
CA LYS A 85 -2.35 11.60 -3.93
C LYS A 85 -3.54 11.65 -4.89
N MET A 86 -4.73 11.33 -4.40
CA MET A 86 -5.94 11.28 -5.22
C MET A 86 -7.14 11.95 -4.53
N PRO A 87 -8.12 12.46 -5.29
CA PRO A 87 -9.34 13.01 -4.72
C PRO A 87 -10.08 11.99 -3.87
N LEU A 88 -10.59 12.42 -2.70
CA LEU A 88 -11.41 11.56 -1.84
C LEU A 88 -12.63 11.02 -2.59
N SER A 89 -13.18 11.78 -3.55
CA SER A 89 -14.30 11.34 -4.39
C SER A 89 -13.99 10.13 -5.26
N TYR A 90 -12.73 9.91 -5.63
CA TYR A 90 -12.32 8.68 -6.34
C TYR A 90 -12.26 7.47 -5.43
N VAL A 91 -11.87 7.66 -4.16
CA VAL A 91 -11.75 6.57 -3.20
C VAL A 91 -13.12 6.22 -2.62
N ALA A 92 -13.87 7.24 -2.20
CA ALA A 92 -15.19 7.15 -1.60
C ALA A 92 -16.33 7.20 -2.63
N TYR A 93 -16.08 6.78 -3.88
CA TYR A 93 -17.03 6.87 -5.01
C TYR A 93 -18.40 6.21 -4.75
N SER A 94 -18.47 5.29 -3.77
CA SER A 94 -19.72 4.62 -3.40
C SER A 94 -20.67 5.51 -2.57
N VAL A 95 -20.18 6.61 -1.99
CA VAL A 95 -20.97 7.54 -1.18
C VAL A 95 -21.74 8.49 -2.10
N ARG A 96 -23.06 8.58 -1.91
CA ARG A 96 -23.99 9.35 -2.78
C ARG A 96 -24.30 10.74 -2.24
N ASP A 97 -23.28 11.43 -1.74
CA ASP A 97 -23.38 12.80 -1.23
C ASP A 97 -22.28 13.68 -1.81
N SER A 98 -22.34 14.98 -1.49
CA SER A 98 -21.25 15.90 -1.77
C SER A 98 -20.01 15.51 -0.97
N ILE A 99 -19.09 14.79 -1.62
CA ILE A 99 -17.79 14.45 -1.05
C ILE A 99 -16.91 15.71 -1.11
N PRO A 100 -16.28 16.11 0.02
CA PRO A 100 -15.45 17.30 0.03
C PRO A 100 -14.30 17.19 -0.98
N ASN A 101 -13.95 18.32 -1.58
CA ASN A 101 -12.84 18.41 -2.52
C ASN A 101 -11.49 18.42 -1.79
N THR A 102 -11.14 17.27 -1.22
CA THR A 102 -9.89 17.02 -0.51
C THR A 102 -9.15 15.87 -1.16
N ASN A 103 -7.82 15.95 -1.15
CA ASN A 103 -6.94 14.90 -1.65
C ASN A 103 -6.44 14.05 -0.48
N VAL A 104 -6.47 12.74 -0.66
CA VAL A 104 -6.01 11.75 0.31
C VAL A 104 -4.83 10.96 -0.26
N ASN A 105 -4.01 10.40 0.63
CA ASN A 105 -2.86 9.60 0.28
C ASN A 105 -3.26 8.12 0.31
N MET A 106 -3.29 7.47 -0.85
CA MET A 106 -3.58 6.05 -0.96
C MET A 106 -2.29 5.28 -1.19
N PHE A 107 -2.00 4.30 -0.34
CA PHE A 107 -0.73 3.58 -0.35
C PHE A 107 -0.75 2.45 -1.38
N VAL A 108 0.35 2.29 -2.10
CA VAL A 108 0.57 1.20 -3.05
C VAL A 108 1.96 0.62 -2.86
N GLY A 109 2.10 -0.69 -3.08
CA GLY A 109 3.36 -1.38 -3.14
C GLY A 109 3.76 -1.65 -4.59
N PHE A 110 5.05 -1.49 -4.90
CA PHE A 110 5.66 -2.00 -6.11
C PHE A 110 6.59 -3.16 -5.78
N VAL A 111 6.56 -4.18 -6.62
CA VAL A 111 7.41 -5.37 -6.52
C VAL A 111 8.13 -5.56 -7.83
N LEU A 112 9.46 -5.71 -7.77
CA LEU A 112 10.31 -5.97 -8.92
C LEU A 112 10.86 -7.40 -8.84
N ASP A 113 10.71 -8.17 -9.91
CA ASP A 113 11.39 -9.47 -10.01
C ASP A 113 12.81 -9.35 -10.59
N ASP A 114 13.55 -10.46 -10.57
CA ASP A 114 14.94 -10.51 -11.06
C ASP A 114 15.08 -10.20 -12.55
N ASN A 115 13.99 -10.32 -13.33
CA ASN A 115 13.96 -10.00 -14.76
C ASN A 115 13.56 -8.54 -15.03
N GLY A 116 13.41 -7.73 -13.97
CA GLY A 116 12.99 -6.34 -14.09
C GLY A 116 11.50 -6.17 -14.40
N LYS A 117 10.68 -7.22 -14.26
CA LYS A 117 9.22 -7.07 -14.32
C LYS A 117 8.72 -6.42 -13.04
N ILE A 118 7.95 -5.36 -13.20
CA ILE A 118 7.35 -4.64 -12.09
C ILE A 118 5.86 -4.96 -12.00
N LYS A 119 5.43 -5.14 -10.75
CA LYS A 119 4.05 -5.37 -10.36
C LYS A 119 3.64 -4.33 -9.34
N MET A 120 2.36 -3.99 -9.30
CA MET A 120 1.78 -3.07 -8.31
C MET A 120 0.69 -3.77 -7.52
N THR A 121 0.58 -3.47 -6.24
CA THR A 121 -0.52 -3.97 -5.40
C THR A 121 -1.86 -3.41 -5.86
N SER A 122 -2.90 -4.24 -5.89
CA SER A 122 -4.21 -3.89 -6.44
C SER A 122 -5.31 -3.70 -5.40
N GLY A 123 -4.95 -3.66 -4.12
CA GLY A 123 -5.91 -3.45 -3.04
C GLY A 123 -5.28 -3.53 -1.65
N TYR A 124 -6.15 -3.68 -0.67
CA TYR A 124 -5.81 -3.59 0.75
C TYR A 124 -6.18 -4.86 1.51
N THR A 125 -5.60 -5.02 2.70
CA THR A 125 -5.79 -6.17 3.58
C THR A 125 -7.23 -6.26 4.09
N LYS A 126 -7.59 -7.42 4.63
CA LYS A 126 -8.90 -7.65 5.29
C LYS A 126 -9.14 -6.66 6.44
N GLU A 127 -8.09 -6.25 7.14
CA GLU A 127 -8.17 -5.31 8.26
C GLU A 127 -8.69 -3.94 7.81
N TYR A 128 -8.12 -3.38 6.74
CA TYR A 128 -8.65 -2.15 6.14
C TYR A 128 -10.09 -2.31 5.67
N GLN A 129 -10.41 -3.44 5.01
CA GLN A 129 -11.78 -3.68 4.53
C GLN A 129 -12.79 -3.73 5.68
N ASN A 130 -12.41 -4.29 6.83
CA ASN A 130 -13.25 -4.29 8.02
C ASN A 130 -13.46 -2.87 8.57
N ARG A 131 -12.39 -2.08 8.73
CA ARG A 131 -12.47 -0.67 9.15
C ARG A 131 -13.38 0.15 8.23
N LEU A 132 -13.23 -0.02 6.92
CA LEU A 132 -14.07 0.63 5.92
C LEU A 132 -15.53 0.19 6.03
N ALA A 133 -15.79 -1.11 6.24
CA ALA A 133 -17.14 -1.64 6.43
C ALA A 133 -17.81 -1.10 7.70
N ASP A 134 -17.07 -1.04 8.81
CA ASP A 134 -17.56 -0.52 10.08
C ASP A 134 -17.86 0.98 10.00
N TRP A 135 -16.99 1.75 9.32
CA TRP A 135 -17.25 3.15 9.04
C TRP A 135 -18.52 3.32 8.19
N LYS A 136 -18.67 2.53 7.12
CA LYS A 136 -19.88 2.57 6.27
C LYS A 136 -21.15 2.26 7.07
N LYS A 137 -21.11 1.21 7.90
CA LYS A 137 -22.23 0.81 8.76
C LYS A 137 -22.62 1.89 9.78
N SER A 138 -21.64 2.63 10.29
CA SER A 138 -21.84 3.65 11.32
C SER A 138 -22.27 5.00 10.74
N ASN A 139 -21.80 5.34 9.53
CA ASN A 139 -21.95 6.67 8.96
C ASN A 139 -22.95 6.76 7.80
N LEU A 140 -23.23 5.65 7.10
CA LEU A 140 -24.08 5.67 5.91
C LEU A 140 -25.47 5.08 6.14
N THR A 141 -26.45 5.59 5.40
CA THR A 141 -27.77 4.99 5.22
C THR A 141 -27.67 3.77 4.30
N ILE A 142 -28.78 3.01 4.18
CA ILE A 142 -28.88 1.90 3.21
C ILE A 142 -28.74 2.34 1.75
N TYR A 143 -28.85 3.65 1.47
CA TYR A 143 -28.70 4.24 0.15
C TYR A 143 -27.31 4.85 -0.08
N ASN A 144 -26.35 4.59 0.82
CA ASN A 144 -24.99 5.14 0.81
C ASN A 144 -24.91 6.67 0.91
N THR A 145 -25.90 7.32 1.51
CA THR A 145 -25.83 8.73 1.91
C THR A 145 -25.37 8.83 3.36
N LEU A 146 -24.75 9.94 3.75
CA LEU A 146 -24.38 10.23 5.13
C LEU A 146 -25.64 10.34 6.02
N ARG A 147 -25.53 9.79 7.23
CA ARG A 147 -26.55 9.99 8.27
C ARG A 147 -26.45 11.40 8.85
N GLU A 148 -27.53 11.85 9.47
CA GLU A 148 -27.56 13.13 10.17
C GLU A 148 -26.43 13.24 11.22
N GLY A 149 -25.73 14.37 11.20
CA GLY A 149 -24.59 14.62 12.09
C GLY A 149 -23.29 13.87 11.74
N LYS A 150 -23.24 13.15 10.62
CA LYS A 150 -22.03 12.47 10.14
C LYS A 150 -21.40 13.20 8.95
N ASP A 151 -20.08 13.10 8.83
CA ASP A 151 -19.31 13.66 7.73
C ASP A 151 -18.19 12.72 7.26
N MET A 152 -17.38 13.20 6.31
CA MET A 152 -16.31 12.44 5.67
C MET A 152 -14.95 12.55 6.37
N SER A 153 -14.83 13.28 7.48
CA SER A 153 -13.55 13.54 8.15
C SER A 153 -12.90 12.26 8.70
N GLU A 154 -13.73 11.32 9.15
CA GLU A 154 -13.31 10.01 9.68
C GLU A 154 -13.20 8.92 8.59
N TYR A 155 -13.33 9.27 7.30
CA TYR A 155 -13.28 8.26 6.24
C TYR A 155 -11.95 7.48 6.32
N PRO A 156 -11.98 6.14 6.44
CA PRO A 156 -10.76 5.37 6.63
C PRO A 156 -9.85 5.46 5.42
N ILE A 157 -8.64 5.98 5.63
CA ILE A 157 -7.54 5.91 4.68
C ILE A 157 -6.66 4.72 5.09
N PRO A 158 -6.22 3.88 4.15
CA PRO A 158 -5.41 2.71 4.47
C PRO A 158 -4.06 3.14 5.04
N TYR A 159 -3.51 2.34 5.95
CA TYR A 159 -2.12 2.44 6.35
C TYR A 159 -1.21 1.69 5.36
N VAL A 160 0.10 1.93 5.42
CA VAL A 160 1.05 1.25 4.52
C VAL A 160 1.10 -0.26 4.80
N GLU A 161 0.91 -0.66 6.06
CA GLU A 161 0.82 -2.05 6.50
C GLU A 161 -0.44 -2.75 5.99
N GLU A 162 -1.47 -1.97 5.63
CA GLU A 162 -2.72 -2.47 5.09
C GLU A 162 -2.68 -2.64 3.56
N VAL A 163 -1.53 -2.42 2.92
CA VAL A 163 -1.34 -2.75 1.50
C VAL A 163 -1.27 -4.26 1.30
N ASN A 164 -2.09 -4.80 0.39
CA ASN A 164 -2.12 -6.24 0.12
C ASN A 164 -1.03 -6.65 -0.89
N THR A 165 0.09 -7.17 -0.39
CA THR A 165 1.22 -7.62 -1.21
C THR A 165 0.98 -8.95 -1.94
N LEU A 166 -0.11 -9.67 -1.64
CA LEU A 166 -0.46 -10.92 -2.31
C LEU A 166 -1.32 -10.71 -3.56
N ASN A 167 -1.96 -9.54 -3.69
CA ASN A 167 -2.78 -9.22 -4.86
C ASN A 167 -2.06 -8.18 -5.73
N LEU A 168 -1.48 -8.66 -6.82
CA LEU A 168 -0.57 -7.89 -7.68
C LEU A 168 -1.12 -7.80 -9.10
N ILE A 169 -1.04 -6.61 -9.69
CA ILE A 169 -1.22 -6.37 -11.13
C ILE A 169 0.15 -6.30 -11.77
N GLU A 170 0.38 -7.12 -12.80
CA GLU A 170 1.61 -7.07 -13.61
C GLU A 170 1.55 -5.89 -14.59
N PHE A 171 2.56 -5.02 -14.55
CA PHE A 171 2.68 -3.92 -15.52
C PHE A 171 3.51 -4.36 -16.72
N GLY A 172 4.64 -5.02 -16.46
CA GLY A 172 5.58 -5.49 -17.48
C GLY A 172 7.02 -5.20 -17.09
N VAL A 173 7.92 -5.23 -18.06
CA VAL A 173 9.37 -5.00 -17.82
C VAL A 173 9.66 -3.50 -17.81
N LEU A 174 10.38 -3.03 -16.78
CA LEU A 174 10.91 -1.67 -16.73
C LEU A 174 11.93 -1.45 -17.85
N ARG A 175 11.75 -0.38 -18.62
CA ARG A 175 12.65 0.03 -19.71
C ARG A 175 13.20 1.43 -19.48
#